data_AF-A0A3P2A4K4-F1
#
_entry.id   AF-A0A3P2A4K4-F1
#
_cell.length_a   1.000
_cell.length_b   1.000
_cell.length_c   1.000
_cell.angle_alpha   90.00
_cell.angle_beta   90.00
_cell.angle_gamma   90.00
#
_symmetry.space_group_name_H-M   'P 1'
#
loop_
_entity.id
_entity.type
_entity.pdbx_description
1 polymer ?
#
loop_
_entity_poly.entity_id
_entity_poly.type
_entity_poly.pdbx_seq_one_letter_code
_entity_poly.pdbx_strand_id
1 'polypeptide(L)'
;MNRIELTQTLDVLRLARASLIERTCSEEPELFTKLYQFENNRRALSLSFEQEFIDWINRHFELAEAKGLLDSTVFLQTILQLMGRHQALDEALLKEMGAVSNELLQQKREIIQSIIQADMNSEKNYQRLLYSLEKDKALFQRQFNQLLSEENHGDFE
;
A
#
# COMPACT_ATOMS: atom_id res chain seq x y z
N MET A 1 9.83 -8.58 -36.03
CA MET A 1 9.81 -8.88 -34.59
C MET A 1 11.06 -9.68 -34.26
N ASN A 2 11.94 -9.15 -33.40
CA ASN A 2 13.21 -9.80 -33.05
C ASN A 2 12.92 -11.03 -32.17
N ARG A 3 13.20 -12.23 -32.68
CA ARG A 3 12.92 -13.49 -31.96
C ARG A 3 13.67 -13.58 -30.63
N ILE A 4 14.89 -13.02 -30.56
CA ILE A 4 15.72 -13.05 -29.37
C ILE A 4 15.10 -12.20 -28.27
N GLU A 5 14.72 -10.96 -28.58
CA GLU A 5 14.03 -10.06 -27.64
C GLU A 5 12.72 -10.65 -27.13
N LEU A 6 11.95 -11.30 -28.02
CA LEU A 6 10.71 -11.98 -27.63
C LEU A 6 11.00 -13.13 -26.65
N THR A 7 11.98 -13.98 -26.94
CA THR A 7 12.34 -15.09 -26.06
C THR A 7 12.83 -14.58 -24.70
N GLN A 8 13.63 -13.53 -24.67
CA GLN A 8 14.11 -12.94 -23.42
C GLN A 8 12.97 -12.29 -22.63
N THR A 9 12.04 -11.59 -23.30
CA THR A 9 10.83 -11.02 -22.68
C THR A 9 9.96 -12.10 -22.05
N LEU A 10 9.72 -13.20 -22.76
CA LEU A 10 8.96 -14.34 -22.25
C LEU A 10 9.66 -15.00 -21.05
N ASP A 11 11.00 -15.06 -21.05
CA ASP A 11 11.74 -15.57 -19.91
C ASP A 11 11.63 -14.66 -18.67
N VAL A 12 11.64 -13.34 -18.85
CA VAL A 12 11.36 -12.38 -17.75
C VAL A 12 9.98 -12.64 -17.15
N LEU A 13 8.93 -12.75 -17.98
CA LEU A 13 7.57 -13.05 -17.51
C LEU A 13 7.51 -14.39 -16.76
N ARG A 14 8.20 -15.42 -17.27
CA ARG A 14 8.27 -16.74 -16.64
C ARG A 14 8.92 -16.66 -15.26
N LEU A 15 10.05 -15.96 -15.14
CA LEU A 15 10.79 -15.83 -13.88
C LEU A 15 10.03 -15.01 -12.84
N ALA A 16 9.44 -13.88 -13.23
CA ALA A 16 8.62 -13.07 -12.33
C ALA A 16 7.38 -13.84 -11.85
N ARG A 17 6.73 -14.62 -12.72
CA ARG A 17 5.64 -15.51 -12.33
C ARG A 17 6.10 -16.59 -11.36
N ALA A 18 7.24 -17.23 -11.63
CA ALA A 18 7.78 -18.27 -10.75
C ALA A 18 8.05 -17.71 -9.35
N SER A 19 8.62 -16.50 -9.26
CA SER A 19 8.84 -15.80 -7.99
C SER A 19 7.52 -15.54 -7.23
N LEU A 20 6.47 -15.09 -7.91
CA LEU A 20 5.16 -14.90 -7.26
C LEU A 20 4.58 -16.22 -6.73
N ILE A 21 4.66 -17.29 -7.51
CA ILE A 21 4.18 -18.62 -7.12
C ILE A 21 4.96 -19.12 -5.91
N GLU A 22 6.30 -19.00 -5.94
CA GLU A 22 7.17 -19.42 -4.85
C GLU A 22 6.82 -18.70 -3.55
N ARG A 23 6.77 -17.35 -3.57
CA ARG A 23 6.38 -16.52 -2.42
C ARG A 23 5.01 -16.92 -1.85
N THR A 24 4.07 -17.28 -2.74
CA THR A 24 2.73 -17.72 -2.33
C THR A 24 2.75 -19.11 -1.70
N CYS A 25 3.44 -20.07 -2.31
CA CYS A 25 3.53 -21.45 -1.82
C CYS A 25 4.37 -21.57 -0.54
N SER A 26 5.34 -20.67 -0.35
CA SER A 26 6.17 -20.61 0.86
C SER A 26 5.53 -19.81 1.98
N GLU A 27 4.31 -19.30 1.79
CA GLU A 27 3.62 -18.42 2.73
C GLU A 27 4.52 -17.26 3.20
N GLU A 28 5.13 -16.55 2.25
CA GLU A 28 6.12 -15.54 2.59
C GLU A 28 5.54 -14.53 3.60
N PRO A 29 6.23 -14.29 4.73
CA PRO A 29 5.65 -13.53 5.84
C PRO A 29 5.15 -12.15 5.45
N GLU A 30 5.84 -11.45 4.55
CA GLU A 30 5.45 -10.10 4.12
C GLU A 30 4.11 -10.05 3.37
N LEU A 31 3.80 -11.10 2.61
CA LEU A 31 2.55 -11.25 1.87
C LEU A 31 1.42 -11.70 2.82
N PHE A 32 1.66 -12.75 3.60
CA PHE A 32 0.61 -13.39 4.39
C PHE A 32 0.28 -12.62 5.66
N THR A 33 1.22 -11.90 6.28
CA THR A 33 0.95 -11.07 7.47
C THR A 33 -0.12 -10.04 7.18
N LYS A 34 -0.09 -9.40 6.00
CA LYS A 34 -1.08 -8.38 5.61
C LYS A 34 -2.49 -8.96 5.47
N LEU A 35 -2.63 -10.22 5.07
CA LEU A 35 -3.92 -10.91 4.95
C LEU A 35 -4.61 -11.04 6.31
N TYR A 36 -3.85 -11.39 7.35
CA TYR A 36 -4.37 -11.49 8.71
C TYR A 36 -4.52 -10.12 9.37
N GLN A 37 -3.54 -9.22 9.16
CA GLN A 37 -3.55 -7.89 9.75
C GLN A 37 -4.76 -7.06 9.30
N PHE A 38 -5.19 -7.20 8.05
CA PHE A 38 -6.29 -6.44 7.47
C PHE A 38 -7.55 -7.29 7.20
N GLU A 39 -7.68 -8.46 7.82
CA GLU A 39 -8.81 -9.39 7.61
C GLU A 39 -10.18 -8.70 7.77
N ASN A 40 -10.29 -7.76 8.72
CA ASN A 40 -11.50 -7.03 9.05
C ASN A 40 -11.58 -5.63 8.39
N ASN A 41 -10.53 -5.22 7.66
CA ASN A 41 -10.48 -3.94 6.94
C ASN A 41 -10.30 -4.17 5.44
N ARG A 42 -11.43 -4.36 4.74
CA ARG A 42 -11.47 -4.63 3.29
C ARG A 42 -10.73 -3.59 2.45
N ARG A 43 -10.71 -2.31 2.87
CA ARG A 43 -10.01 -1.25 2.12
C ARG A 43 -8.50 -1.39 2.24
N ALA A 44 -7.99 -1.56 3.46
CA ALA A 44 -6.57 -1.80 3.69
C ALA A 44 -6.10 -3.12 3.05
N LEU A 45 -6.93 -4.16 3.09
CA LEU A 45 -6.67 -5.42 2.41
C LEU A 45 -6.59 -5.24 0.87
N SER A 46 -7.51 -4.47 0.28
CA SER A 46 -7.46 -4.14 -1.15
C SER A 46 -6.18 -3.38 -1.52
N LEU A 47 -5.74 -2.44 -0.67
CA LEU A 47 -4.48 -1.72 -0.88
C LEU A 47 -3.27 -2.64 -0.78
N SER A 48 -3.30 -3.63 0.13
CA SER A 48 -2.22 -4.61 0.23
C SER A 48 -2.08 -5.45 -1.04
N PHE A 49 -3.19 -5.86 -1.66
CA PHE A 49 -3.14 -6.57 -2.95
C PHE A 49 -2.62 -5.69 -4.09
N GLU A 50 -3.02 -4.42 -4.14
CA GLU A 50 -2.46 -3.46 -5.11
C GLU A 50 -0.96 -3.25 -4.92
N GLN A 51 -0.49 -3.18 -3.67
CA GLN A 51 0.93 -3.11 -3.37
C GLN A 51 1.68 -4.35 -3.90
N GLU A 52 1.17 -5.55 -3.62
CA GLU A 52 1.80 -6.79 -4.11
C GLU A 52 1.81 -6.88 -5.64
N PHE A 53 0.77 -6.36 -6.31
CA PHE A 53 0.77 -6.25 -7.75
C PHE A 53 1.87 -5.31 -8.27
N ILE A 54 2.04 -4.14 -7.66
CA ILE A 54 3.12 -3.20 -8.01
C ILE A 54 4.48 -3.85 -7.77
N ASP A 55 4.68 -4.52 -6.65
CA ASP A 55 5.92 -5.20 -6.31
C ASP A 55 6.24 -6.30 -7.33
N TRP A 56 5.22 -7.04 -7.77
CA TRP A 56 5.35 -8.02 -8.83
C TRP A 56 5.69 -7.40 -10.20
N ILE A 57 5.09 -6.26 -10.56
CA ILE A 57 5.46 -5.54 -11.80
C ILE A 57 6.90 -5.04 -11.73
N ASN A 58 7.32 -4.45 -10.61
CA ASN A 58 8.71 -4.00 -10.41
C ASN A 58 9.71 -5.14 -10.58
N ARG A 59 9.37 -6.35 -10.12
CA ARG A 59 10.21 -7.52 -10.32
C ARG A 59 10.49 -7.83 -11.80
N HIS A 60 9.56 -7.53 -12.70
CA HIS A 60 9.80 -7.68 -14.14
C HIS A 60 10.84 -6.69 -14.65
N PHE A 61 10.82 -5.43 -14.19
CA PHE A 61 11.79 -4.42 -14.57
C PHE A 61 13.20 -4.76 -14.07
N GLU A 62 13.34 -5.24 -12.83
CA GLU A 62 14.62 -5.73 -12.31
C GLU A 62 15.20 -6.88 -13.15
N LEU A 63 14.35 -7.85 -13.51
CA LEU A 63 14.75 -8.99 -14.34
C LEU A 63 15.05 -8.58 -15.80
N ALA A 64 14.34 -7.57 -16.31
CA ALA A 64 14.57 -7.00 -17.63
C ALA A 64 15.89 -6.22 -17.69
N GLU A 65 16.21 -5.44 -16.67
CA GLU A 65 17.49 -4.75 -16.53
C GLU A 65 18.65 -5.74 -16.56
N ALA A 66 18.58 -6.81 -15.76
CA ALA A 66 19.57 -7.88 -15.75
C ALA A 66 19.75 -8.58 -17.11
N LYS A 67 18.77 -8.49 -18.00
CA LYS A 67 18.79 -9.07 -19.36
C LYS A 67 19.00 -8.02 -20.46
N GLY A 68 19.21 -6.75 -20.12
CA GLY A 68 19.40 -5.67 -21.09
C GLY A 68 18.15 -5.34 -21.91
N LEU A 69 16.96 -5.50 -21.34
CA LEU A 69 15.67 -5.34 -22.04
C LEU A 69 14.94 -4.02 -21.73
N LEU A 70 15.51 -3.11 -20.93
CA LEU A 70 14.81 -1.88 -20.53
C LEU A 70 14.41 -1.00 -21.73
N ASP A 71 15.24 -0.98 -22.78
CA ASP A 71 14.96 -0.24 -24.02
C ASP A 71 14.19 -1.09 -25.07
N SER A 72 13.85 -2.34 -24.75
CA SER A 72 13.14 -3.22 -25.68
C SER A 72 11.68 -2.81 -25.80
N THR A 73 11.31 -2.38 -27.01
CA THR A 73 9.92 -2.04 -27.36
C THR A 73 8.96 -3.21 -27.14
N VAL A 74 9.41 -4.44 -27.39
CA VAL A 74 8.61 -5.67 -27.17
C VAL A 74 8.34 -5.86 -25.68
N PHE A 75 9.36 -5.72 -24.83
CA PHE A 75 9.22 -5.82 -23.38
C PHE A 75 8.27 -4.76 -22.84
N LEU A 76 8.50 -3.49 -23.19
CA LEU A 76 7.71 -2.36 -22.73
C LEU A 76 6.23 -2.51 -23.12
N GLN A 77 5.94 -2.85 -24.38
CA GLN A 77 4.56 -3.08 -24.83
C GLN A 77 3.90 -4.25 -24.09
N THR A 78 4.65 -5.31 -23.81
CA THR A 78 4.14 -6.49 -23.11
C THR A 78 3.78 -6.16 -21.65
N ILE A 79 4.66 -5.45 -20.94
CA ILE A 79 4.40 -5.03 -19.55
C ILE A 79 3.27 -4.01 -19.47
N LEU A 80 3.17 -3.08 -20.43
CA LEU A 80 2.02 -2.19 -20.54
C LEU A 80 0.71 -2.97 -20.69
N GLN A 81 0.65 -3.92 -21.61
CA GLN A 81 -0.55 -4.76 -21.77
C GLN A 81 -0.89 -5.53 -20.48
N LEU A 82 0.12 -6.03 -19.77
CA LEU A 82 -0.06 -6.72 -18.51
C LEU A 82 -0.66 -5.80 -17.43
N MET A 83 -0.13 -4.59 -17.28
CA MET A 83 -0.68 -3.57 -16.37
C MET A 83 -2.10 -3.14 -16.76
N GLY A 84 -2.34 -2.98 -18.06
CA GLY A 84 -3.64 -2.60 -18.61
C GLY A 84 -4.76 -3.58 -18.28
N ARG A 85 -4.46 -4.88 -18.35
CA ARG A 85 -5.41 -5.94 -17.99
C ARG A 85 -5.76 -5.96 -16.50
N HIS A 86 -4.88 -5.51 -15.62
CA HIS A 86 -5.17 -5.43 -14.19
C HIS A 86 -5.99 -4.19 -13.83
N GLN A 87 -5.72 -3.04 -14.47
CA GLN A 87 -6.34 -1.76 -14.10
C GLN A 87 -7.55 -1.37 -14.97
N ALA A 88 -7.98 -2.24 -15.90
CA ALA A 88 -8.99 -1.92 -16.92
C ALA A 88 -8.69 -0.58 -17.62
N LEU A 89 -7.39 -0.29 -17.84
CA LEU A 89 -6.95 0.94 -18.49
C LEU A 89 -7.25 0.87 -19.98
N ASP A 90 -7.72 1.99 -20.51
CA ASP A 90 -8.01 2.14 -21.93
C ASP A 90 -6.72 1.98 -22.76
N GLU A 91 -6.81 1.31 -23.91
CA GLU A 91 -5.66 0.95 -24.76
C GLU A 91 -4.92 2.19 -25.29
N ALA A 92 -5.62 3.33 -25.34
CA ALA A 92 -5.08 4.64 -25.68
C ALA A 92 -4.11 5.20 -24.61
N LEU A 93 -4.45 5.07 -23.33
CA LEU A 93 -3.61 5.52 -22.20
C LEU A 93 -2.32 4.70 -22.10
N LEU A 94 -2.39 3.41 -22.40
CA LEU A 94 -1.23 2.51 -22.37
C LEU A 94 -0.15 2.88 -23.39
N LYS A 95 -0.52 3.41 -24.56
CA LYS A 95 0.45 3.87 -25.57
C LYS A 95 1.19 5.14 -25.16
N GLU A 96 0.57 6.02 -24.40
CA GLU A 96 1.19 7.25 -23.89
C GLU A 96 2.11 6.96 -22.69
N MET A 97 1.81 5.94 -21.88
CA MET A 97 2.56 5.60 -20.67
C MET A 97 3.92 4.90 -20.89
N GLY A 98 4.22 4.42 -22.10
CA GLY A 98 5.45 3.67 -22.37
C GLY A 98 6.76 4.42 -22.10
N ALA A 99 6.71 5.75 -22.01
CA ALA A 99 7.85 6.59 -21.64
C ALA A 99 7.85 7.06 -20.16
N VAL A 100 6.75 6.85 -19.41
CA VAL A 100 6.51 7.49 -18.10
C VAL A 100 6.31 6.46 -16.96
N SER A 101 6.30 5.16 -17.29
CA SER A 101 5.77 4.12 -16.41
C SER A 101 6.51 3.92 -15.07
N ASN A 102 7.84 3.94 -15.02
CA ASN A 102 8.57 3.64 -13.78
C ASN A 102 8.46 4.73 -12.72
N GLU A 103 8.57 6.00 -13.10
CA GLU A 103 8.45 7.11 -12.17
C GLU A 103 7.02 7.24 -11.64
N LEU A 104 6.02 7.01 -12.50
CA LEU A 104 4.61 7.00 -12.10
C LEU A 104 4.29 5.85 -11.14
N LEU A 105 4.86 4.67 -11.36
CA LEU A 105 4.69 3.51 -10.47
C LEU A 105 5.35 3.75 -9.11
N GLN A 106 6.52 4.36 -9.09
CA GLN A 106 7.22 4.73 -7.85
C GLN A 106 6.44 5.79 -7.05
N GLN A 107 5.94 6.84 -7.71
CA GLN A 107 5.08 7.84 -7.09
C GLN A 107 3.78 7.21 -6.54
N LYS A 108 3.16 6.30 -7.30
CA LYS A 108 1.96 5.59 -6.84
C LYS A 108 2.25 4.74 -5.60
N ARG A 109 3.40 4.06 -5.54
CA ARG A 109 3.86 3.30 -4.37
C ARG A 109 4.03 4.22 -3.16
N GLU A 110 4.66 5.37 -3.32
CA GLU A 110 4.88 6.35 -2.25
C GLU A 110 3.57 6.94 -1.71
N ILE A 111 2.60 7.22 -2.60
CA ILE A 111 1.26 7.69 -2.21
C ILE A 111 0.52 6.61 -1.42
N ILE A 112 0.54 5.36 -1.89
CA ILE A 112 -0.09 4.22 -1.20
C ILE A 112 0.54 4.03 0.19
N GLN A 113 1.87 4.05 0.30
CA GLN A 113 2.56 3.97 1.59
C GLN A 113 2.18 5.13 2.51
N SER A 114 2.08 6.35 1.98
CA SER A 114 1.67 7.53 2.76
C SER A 114 0.24 7.41 3.27
N ILE A 115 -0.68 6.87 2.47
CA ILE A 115 -2.08 6.62 2.87
C ILE A 115 -2.13 5.53 3.96
N ILE A 116 -1.42 4.42 3.78
CA ILE A 116 -1.34 3.35 4.79
C ILE A 116 -0.77 3.89 6.10
N GLN A 117 0.30 4.69 6.03
CA GLN A 117 0.91 5.31 7.20
C GLN A 117 -0.05 6.30 7.89
N ALA A 118 -0.82 7.06 7.11
CA ALA A 118 -1.84 7.97 7.62
C ALA A 118 -2.98 7.21 8.32
N ASP A 119 -3.42 6.07 7.79
CA ASP A 119 -4.45 5.21 8.37
C ASP A 119 -3.94 4.54 9.67
N MET A 120 -2.69 4.05 9.66
CA MET A 120 -2.02 3.54 10.87
C MET A 120 -1.86 4.62 11.94
N ASN A 121 -1.59 5.87 11.53
CA ASN A 121 -1.51 7.01 12.42
C ASN A 121 -2.90 7.50 12.88
N SER A 122 -3.96 7.32 12.08
CA SER A 122 -5.30 7.76 12.45
C SER A 122 -5.85 6.92 13.60
N GLU A 123 -5.59 5.62 13.64
CA GLU A 123 -5.94 4.78 14.79
C GLU A 123 -5.18 5.22 16.04
N LYS A 124 -3.86 5.45 15.93
CA LYS A 124 -3.05 5.99 17.04
C LYS A 124 -3.53 7.36 17.52
N ASN A 125 -3.93 8.24 16.61
CA ASN A 125 -4.42 9.57 16.93
C ASN A 125 -5.84 9.52 17.51
N TYR A 126 -6.69 8.60 17.06
CA TYR A 126 -8.01 8.34 17.60
C TYR A 126 -7.92 7.82 19.05
N GLN A 127 -7.03 6.86 19.32
CA GLN A 127 -6.77 6.38 20.68
C GLN A 127 -6.21 7.48 21.59
N ARG A 128 -5.32 8.34 21.07
CA ARG A 128 -4.85 9.54 21.81
C ARG A 128 -5.97 10.53 22.09
N LEU A 129 -6.90 10.73 21.15
CA LEU A 129 -8.05 11.61 21.32
C LEU A 129 -9.01 11.05 22.37
N LEU A 130 -9.33 9.76 22.34
CA LEU A 130 -10.13 9.08 23.36
C LEU A 130 -9.48 9.19 24.74
N TYR A 131 -8.17 8.96 24.83
CA TYR A 131 -7.42 9.16 26.07
C TYR A 131 -7.51 10.60 26.58
N SER A 132 -7.32 11.60 25.70
CA SER A 132 -7.43 13.02 26.08
C SER A 132 -8.84 13.35 26.56
N LEU A 133 -9.88 12.86 25.87
CA LEU A 133 -11.28 13.08 26.22
C LEU A 133 -11.61 12.53 27.61
N GLU A 134 -11.23 11.28 27.90
CA GLU A 134 -11.47 10.66 29.22
C GLU A 134 -10.67 11.33 30.34
N LYS A 135 -9.43 11.74 30.05
CA LYS A 135 -8.61 12.52 30.99
C LYS A 135 -9.28 13.86 31.33
N ASP A 136 -9.73 14.61 30.32
CA ASP A 136 -10.34 15.93 30.51
C ASP A 136 -11.65 15.82 31.28
N LYS A 137 -12.47 14.81 30.98
CA LYS A 137 -13.71 14.50 31.72
C LYS A 137 -13.44 14.22 33.20
N ALA A 138 -12.42 13.41 33.51
CA ALA A 138 -12.06 13.09 34.89
C ALA A 138 -11.53 14.32 35.67
N LEU A 139 -10.73 15.16 35.03
CA LEU A 139 -10.21 16.40 35.62
C LEU A 139 -11.34 17.40 35.87
N PHE A 140 -12.24 17.57 34.90
CA PHE A 140 -13.42 18.42 35.05
C PHE A 140 -14.30 17.94 36.19
N GLN A 141 -14.60 16.64 36.26
CA GLN A 141 -15.41 16.07 37.34
C GLN A 141 -14.76 16.27 38.71
N ARG A 142 -13.42 16.13 38.81
CA ARG A 142 -12.69 16.41 40.05
C ARG A 142 -12.81 17.87 40.48
N GLN A 143 -12.58 18.80 39.57
CA GLN A 143 -12.71 20.23 39.87
C GLN A 143 -14.14 20.62 40.21
N PHE A 144 -15.11 20.08 39.47
CA PHE A 144 -16.53 20.29 39.72
C PHE A 144 -16.94 19.78 41.12
N ASN A 145 -16.48 18.60 41.50
CA ASN A 145 -16.73 18.05 42.83
C ASN A 145 -16.01 18.83 43.94
N GLN A 146 -14.81 19.37 43.67
CA GLN A 146 -14.08 20.23 44.61
C GLN A 146 -14.87 21.53 44.88
N LEU A 147 -15.33 22.20 43.83
CA LEU A 147 -16.14 23.41 43.96
C LEU A 147 -17.46 23.15 44.73
N LEU A 148 -18.14 22.03 44.44
CA LEU A 148 -19.33 21.64 45.18
C LEU A 148 -19.03 21.33 46.66
N SER A 149 -17.86 20.77 46.97
CA SER A 149 -17.47 20.52 48.37
C SER A 149 -17.07 21.79 49.12
N GLU A 150 -16.50 22.79 48.42
CA GLU A 150 -16.13 24.08 48.98
C GLU A 150 -17.36 24.96 49.26
N GLU A 151 -18.37 24.94 48.38
CA GLU A 151 -19.66 25.62 48.63
C GLU A 151 -20.39 25.04 49.86
N ASN A 152 -20.37 23.72 50.06
CA ASN A 152 -21.02 23.09 51.21
C ASN A 152 -20.32 23.36 52.56
N HIS A 153 -19.10 23.93 52.55
CA HIS A 153 -18.36 24.33 53.76
C HIS A 153 -18.40 25.84 54.02
N GLY A 154 -19.03 26.64 53.13
CA GLY A 154 -19.16 28.10 53.27
C GLY A 154 -20.41 28.58 54.05
N ASP A 155 -21.33 27.69 54.40
CA ASP A 155 -22.62 28.04 55.05
C ASP A 155 -22.65 27.79 56.58
N PHE A 156 -21.49 27.69 57.24
CA PHE A 156 -21.40 27.64 58.70
C PHE A 156 -20.36 28.64 59.26
N GLU A 157 -20.58 29.94 59.05
CA GLU A 157 -20.13 31.02 59.97
C GLU A 157 -21.18 32.13 60.08
#